data_AF-A0A1M5G2J8-F1
#
_entry.id   AF-A0A1M5G2J8-F1
#
_cell.length_a   1.000
_cell.length_b   1.000
_cell.length_c   1.000
_cell.angle_alpha   90.00
_cell.angle_beta   90.00
_cell.angle_gamma   90.00
#
_symmetry.space_group_name_H-M   'P 1'
#
loop_
_entity.id
_entity.type
_entity.pdbx_description
1 polymer ?
#
loop_
_entity_poly.entity_id
_entity_poly.type
_entity_poly.pdbx_seq_one_letter_code
_entity_poly.pdbx_strand_id
1 'polypeptide(L)'
;MNNIDYMSSAYKLLYEIETTLKQNIELTLEKHYGVNWQHILRVNRDFKTAFFHELISYYGKYPPLTSIFTTSERNQLYQIVNTRNKIAHMKIISNEEYEMLVKCKKLVKVKLTADKEILQLSK
;
A
#
# COMPACT_ATOMS: atom_id res chain seq x y z
N MET A 1 15.67 8.25 21.54
CA MET A 1 15.92 7.66 20.21
C MET A 1 16.63 8.72 19.39
N ASN A 2 17.79 8.42 18.78
CA ASN A 2 18.46 9.42 17.96
C ASN A 2 17.70 9.59 16.62
N ASN A 3 17.98 10.66 15.87
CA ASN A 3 17.29 10.95 14.61
C ASN A 3 17.48 9.86 13.54
N ILE A 4 18.61 9.14 13.57
CA ILE A 4 18.93 8.05 12.62
C ILE A 4 18.01 6.86 12.89
N ASP A 5 17.89 6.43 14.14
CA ASP A 5 17.02 5.33 14.56
C ASP A 5 15.55 5.65 14.26
N TYR A 6 15.15 6.90 14.51
CA TYR A 6 13.80 7.39 14.21
C TYR A 6 13.48 7.34 12.72
N MET A 7 14.33 7.93 11.88
CA MET A 7 14.11 7.92 10.44
C MET A 7 14.25 6.52 9.83
N SER A 8 15.13 5.68 10.35
CA SER A 8 15.26 4.27 9.93
C SER A 8 13.99 3.48 10.25
N SER A 9 13.41 3.69 11.43
CA SER A 9 12.13 3.09 11.81
C SER A 9 10.99 3.57 10.91
N ALA A 10 10.92 4.87 10.62
CA ALA A 10 9.91 5.44 9.72
C ALA A 10 10.03 4.86 8.30
N TYR A 11 11.25 4.76 7.77
CA TYR A 11 11.53 4.15 6.48
C TYR A 11 11.08 2.69 6.45
N LYS A 12 11.39 1.91 7.50
CA LYS A 12 10.96 0.52 7.61
C LYS A 12 9.43 0.39 7.57
N LEU A 13 8.71 1.22 8.32
CA LEU A 13 7.23 1.22 8.31
C LEU A 13 6.67 1.50 6.91
N LEU A 14 7.22 2.51 6.24
CA LEU A 14 6.82 2.87 4.88
C LEU A 14 7.10 1.74 3.88
N TYR A 15 8.29 1.15 3.94
CA TYR A 15 8.68 0.03 3.06
C TYR A 15 7.75 -1.18 3.24
N GLU A 16 7.40 -1.51 4.48
CA GLU A 16 6.45 -2.58 4.79
C GLU A 16 5.07 -2.29 4.19
N ILE A 17 4.57 -1.05 4.31
CA ILE A 17 3.29 -0.63 3.70
C ILE A 17 3.34 -0.81 2.17
N GLU A 18 4.33 -0.21 1.51
CA GLU A 18 4.45 -0.21 0.04
C GLU A 18 4.55 -1.65 -0.48
N THR A 19 5.41 -2.47 0.13
CA THR A 19 5.63 -3.86 -0.29
C THR A 19 4.38 -4.71 -0.08
N THR A 20 3.69 -4.57 1.05
CA THR A 20 2.49 -5.37 1.34
C THR A 20 1.36 -5.02 0.37
N LEU A 21 1.13 -3.73 0.11
CA LEU A 21 0.12 -3.30 -0.87
C LEU A 21 0.43 -3.83 -2.26
N LYS A 22 1.70 -3.75 -2.68
CA LYS A 22 2.14 -4.21 -4.00
C LYS A 22 1.95 -5.71 -4.17
N GLN A 23 2.36 -6.50 -3.19
CA GLN A 23 2.20 -7.96 -3.20
C GLN A 23 0.73 -8.37 -3.26
N ASN A 24 -0.16 -7.73 -2.48
CA ASN A 24 -1.58 -8.07 -2.53
C ASN A 24 -2.21 -7.72 -3.88
N ILE A 25 -1.88 -6.56 -4.44
CA ILE A 25 -2.35 -6.18 -5.78
C ILE A 25 -1.92 -7.22 -6.82
N GLU A 26 -0.64 -7.56 -6.84
CA GLU A 26 -0.07 -8.50 -7.81
C GLU A 26 -0.76 -9.86 -7.71
N LEU A 27 -0.80 -10.43 -6.50
CA LEU A 27 -1.42 -11.74 -6.27
C LEU A 27 -2.92 -11.74 -6.60
N THR A 28 -3.65 -10.69 -6.24
CA THR A 28 -5.10 -10.64 -6.45
C THR A 28 -5.42 -10.46 -7.93
N LEU A 29 -4.75 -9.54 -8.61
CA LEU A 29 -5.00 -9.32 -10.04
C LEU A 29 -4.49 -10.48 -10.89
N GLU A 30 -3.37 -11.12 -10.53
CA GLU A 30 -2.90 -12.34 -11.17
C GLU A 30 -3.88 -13.49 -10.97
N LYS A 31 -4.44 -13.66 -9.76
CA LYS A 31 -5.45 -14.69 -9.49
C LYS A 31 -6.71 -14.50 -10.35
N HIS A 32 -7.18 -13.25 -10.52
CA HIS A 32 -8.44 -12.96 -11.19
C HIS A 32 -8.32 -12.81 -12.71
N TYR A 33 -7.20 -12.30 -13.21
CA TYR A 33 -6.98 -11.99 -14.64
C TYR A 33 -5.82 -12.76 -15.28
N GLY A 34 -5.07 -13.56 -14.51
CA GLY A 34 -3.91 -14.32 -14.96
C GLY A 34 -2.60 -13.51 -14.95
N VAL A 35 -1.49 -14.19 -15.29
CA VAL A 35 -0.12 -13.61 -15.28
C VAL A 35 0.04 -12.35 -16.14
N ASN A 36 -0.79 -12.21 -17.19
CA ASN A 36 -0.79 -11.08 -18.11
C ASN A 36 -1.79 -9.98 -17.73
N TRP A 37 -2.23 -9.92 -16.48
CA TRP A 37 -3.24 -8.97 -16.01
C TRP A 37 -2.88 -7.51 -16.35
N GLN A 38 -1.61 -7.12 -16.34
CA GLN A 38 -1.18 -5.76 -16.68
C GLN A 38 -1.55 -5.38 -18.12
N HIS A 39 -1.41 -6.33 -19.05
CA HIS A 39 -1.78 -6.13 -20.45
C HIS A 39 -3.30 -6.13 -20.63
N ILE A 40 -4.00 -7.08 -20.00
CA ILE A 40 -5.46 -7.23 -20.05
C ILE A 40 -6.15 -5.96 -19.52
N LEU A 41 -5.67 -5.45 -18.39
CA LEU A 41 -6.19 -4.24 -17.75
C LEU A 41 -5.64 -2.94 -18.34
N ARG A 42 -4.77 -3.04 -19.37
CA ARG A 42 -4.13 -1.90 -20.05
C ARG A 42 -3.53 -0.91 -19.05
N VAL A 43 -2.72 -1.42 -18.14
CA VAL A 43 -2.04 -0.58 -17.16
C VAL A 43 -1.01 0.29 -17.89
N ASN A 44 -1.14 1.61 -17.76
CA ASN A 44 -0.29 2.57 -18.48
C ASN A 44 1.19 2.53 -18.06
N ARG A 45 1.46 2.30 -16.78
CA ARG A 45 2.82 2.23 -16.20
C ARG A 45 3.11 0.81 -15.76
N ASP A 46 4.35 0.34 -15.95
CA ASP A 46 4.79 -0.91 -15.36
C ASP A 46 4.54 -0.91 -13.84
N PHE A 47 3.75 -1.88 -13.39
CA PHE A 47 3.39 -2.06 -11.99
C PHE A 47 4.62 -2.14 -11.06
N LYS A 48 5.74 -2.66 -11.56
CA LYS A 48 7.00 -2.71 -10.80
C LYS A 48 7.53 -1.33 -10.42
N THR A 49 7.20 -0.31 -11.21
CA THR A 49 7.64 1.09 -11.01
C THR A 49 6.52 2.01 -10.56
N ALA A 50 5.35 1.46 -10.21
CA ALA A 50 4.21 2.24 -9.78
C ALA A 50 4.55 3.07 -8.53
N PHE A 51 4.15 4.33 -8.56
CA PHE A 51 4.24 5.23 -7.43
C PHE A 51 3.23 4.84 -6.34
N PHE A 52 3.52 5.26 -5.11
CA PHE A 52 2.69 4.94 -3.97
C PHE A 52 1.21 5.35 -4.13
N HIS A 53 0.95 6.55 -4.66
CA HIS A 53 -0.42 7.01 -4.92
C HIS A 53 -1.13 6.20 -6.02
N GLU A 54 -0.37 5.67 -6.99
CA GLU A 54 -0.90 4.76 -8.01
C GLU A 54 -1.28 3.43 -7.34
N LEU A 55 -0.45 2.87 -6.45
CA LEU A 55 -0.81 1.66 -5.69
C LEU A 55 -2.13 1.82 -4.94
N ILE A 56 -2.35 2.96 -4.27
CA ILE A 56 -3.61 3.22 -3.57
C ILE A 56 -4.79 3.27 -4.55
N SER A 57 -4.59 3.85 -5.73
CA SER A 57 -5.64 3.99 -6.75
C SER A 57 -6.16 2.64 -7.28
N TYR A 58 -5.32 1.59 -7.26
CA TYR A 58 -5.72 0.25 -7.71
C TYR A 58 -6.89 -0.30 -6.90
N TYR A 59 -6.90 -0.04 -5.58
CA TYR A 59 -7.98 -0.41 -4.65
C TYR A 59 -9.27 0.40 -4.84
N GLY A 60 -9.29 1.41 -5.71
CA GLY A 60 -10.51 2.09 -6.15
C GLY A 60 -10.89 1.77 -7.60
N LYS A 61 -9.95 1.22 -8.39
CA LYS A 61 -10.10 1.07 -9.85
C LYS A 61 -10.48 -0.35 -10.27
N TYR A 62 -9.92 -1.38 -9.65
CA TYR A 62 -10.07 -2.76 -10.13
C TYR A 62 -11.03 -3.55 -9.24
N PRO A 63 -12.11 -4.12 -9.80
CA PRO A 63 -13.18 -4.73 -9.00
C PRO A 63 -12.71 -5.72 -7.92
N PRO A 64 -11.76 -6.65 -8.18
CA PRO A 64 -11.27 -7.58 -7.15
C PRO A 64 -10.62 -6.93 -5.93
N LEU A 65 -10.16 -5.68 -6.05
CA LEU A 65 -9.50 -4.93 -4.98
C LEU A 65 -10.42 -3.94 -4.28
N THR A 66 -11.56 -3.58 -4.89
CA THR A 66 -12.42 -2.49 -4.41
C THR A 66 -13.09 -2.76 -3.07
N SER A 67 -13.26 -4.02 -2.69
CA SER A 67 -13.85 -4.45 -1.42
C SER A 67 -12.87 -4.41 -0.24
N ILE A 68 -11.55 -4.33 -0.51
CA ILE A 68 -10.52 -4.47 0.52
C ILE A 68 -10.45 -3.22 1.41
N PHE A 69 -10.46 -2.04 0.79
CA PHE A 69 -10.42 -0.76 1.49
C PHE A 69 -11.64 0.07 1.15
N THR A 70 -12.24 0.67 2.17
CA THR A 70 -13.27 1.71 2.01
C THR A 70 -12.63 2.99 1.45
N THR A 71 -13.46 3.91 0.93
CA THR A 71 -12.99 5.22 0.48
C THR A 71 -12.28 6.00 1.58
N SER A 72 -12.79 5.95 2.82
CA SER A 72 -12.16 6.63 3.96
C SER A 72 -10.77 6.06 4.26
N GLU A 73 -10.61 4.74 4.18
CA GLU A 73 -9.33 4.07 4.42
C GLU A 73 -8.31 4.36 3.31
N ARG A 74 -8.75 4.42 2.05
CA ARG A 74 -7.88 4.89 0.95
C ARG A 74 -7.45 6.33 1.14
N ASN A 75 -8.35 7.21 1.57
CA ASN A 75 -8.01 8.60 1.89
C ASN A 75 -6.97 8.68 3.01
N GLN A 76 -7.06 7.82 4.02
CA GLN A 76 -6.04 7.72 5.06
C GLN A 76 -4.67 7.31 4.49
N LEU A 77 -4.63 6.35 3.56
CA LEU A 77 -3.38 6.00 2.87
C LEU A 77 -2.85 7.16 2.00
N TYR A 78 -3.72 7.93 1.36
CA TYR A 78 -3.29 9.10 0.59
C TYR A 78 -2.64 10.19 1.47
N GLN A 79 -3.00 10.30 2.75
CA GLN A 79 -2.42 11.29 3.66
C GLN A 79 -0.91 11.09 3.87
N ILE A 80 -0.39 9.86 3.77
CA ILE A 80 1.04 9.59 3.97
C ILE A 80 1.89 9.79 2.70
N VAL A 81 1.32 10.21 1.56
CA VAL A 81 2.07 10.48 0.31
C VAL A 81 3.13 11.55 0.54
N ASN A 82 2.80 12.62 1.27
CA ASN A 82 3.76 13.68 1.58
C ASN A 82 4.86 13.19 2.53
N THR A 83 4.50 12.42 3.55
CA THR A 83 5.46 11.81 4.49
C THR A 83 6.41 10.84 3.77
N ARG A 84 5.89 10.02 2.85
CA ARG A 84 6.68 9.16 1.96
C ARG A 84 7.72 9.96 1.18
N ASN A 85 7.31 11.08 0.58
CA ASN A 85 8.23 11.94 -0.17
C ASN A 85 9.29 12.57 0.74
N LYS A 86 8.94 13.01 1.96
CA LYS A 86 9.93 13.49 2.93
C LYS A 86 10.96 12.42 3.27
N ILE A 87 10.52 11.20 3.57
CA ILE A 87 11.40 10.06 3.87
C ILE A 87 12.34 9.78 2.68
N ALA A 88 11.80 9.74 1.45
CA ALA A 88 12.60 9.51 0.24
C ALA A 88 13.68 10.58 0.01
N HIS A 89 13.43 11.81 0.46
CA HIS A 89 14.38 12.92 0.40
C HIS A 89 15.16 13.12 1.71
N MET A 90 15.21 12.12 2.60
CA MET A 90 15.92 12.14 3.88
C MET A 90 15.56 13.33 4.78
N LYS A 91 14.33 13.85 4.65
CA LYS A 91 13.82 14.94 5.49
C LYS A 91 13.22 14.35 6.76
N ILE A 92 13.55 14.96 7.91
CA ILE A 92 12.97 14.59 9.21
C ILE A 92 11.45 14.81 9.15
N ILE A 93 10.70 13.78 9.54
CA ILE A 93 9.24 13.82 9.63
C ILE A 93 8.81 14.18 11.05
N SER A 94 7.65 14.81 11.20
CA SER A 94 7.10 15.11 12.52
C SER A 94 6.59 13.86 13.23
N ASN A 95 6.30 13.97 14.53
CA ASN A 95 5.73 12.86 15.30
C ASN A 95 4.34 12.47 14.77
N GLU A 96 3.54 13.45 14.36
CA GLU A 96 2.19 13.22 13.79
C GLU A 96 2.27 12.43 12.48
N GLU A 97 3.28 12.73 11.64
CA GLU A 97 3.54 11.99 10.41
C GLU A 97 3.95 10.54 10.71
N TYR A 98 4.80 10.33 11.72
CA TYR A 98 5.19 8.99 12.15
C TYR A 98 4.02 8.19 12.71
N GLU A 99 3.18 8.81 13.56
CA GLU A 99 1.97 8.18 14.05
C GLU A 99 1.01 7.81 12.92
N MET A 100 0.92 8.64 11.87
CA MET A 100 0.12 8.31 10.69
C MET A 100 0.66 7.10 9.94
N LEU A 101 1.99 6.96 9.81
CA LEU A 101 2.60 5.75 9.25
C LEU A 101 2.26 4.50 10.07
N VAL A 102 2.34 4.59 11.40
CA VAL A 102 1.98 3.47 12.29
C VAL A 102 0.51 3.08 12.11
N LYS A 103 -0.39 4.07 12.07
CA LYS A 103 -1.83 3.85 11.81
C LYS A 103 -2.07 3.18 10.46
N CYS A 104 -1.42 3.66 9.40
CA CYS A 104 -1.52 3.08 8.06
C CYS A 104 -0.97 1.65 8.00
N LYS A 105 0.17 1.39 8.65
CA LYS A 105 0.76 0.04 8.74
C LYS A 105 -0.19 -0.94 9.43
N LYS A 106 -0.85 -0.51 10.52
CA LYS A 106 -1.87 -1.33 11.19
C LYS A 106 -3.08 -1.58 10.30
N LEU A 107 -3.61 -0.55 9.64
CA LEU A 107 -4.73 -0.65 8.70
C LEU A 107 -4.44 -1.66 7.58
N VAL A 108 -3.31 -1.51 6.89
CA VAL A 108 -2.90 -2.39 5.79
C VAL A 108 -2.77 -3.84 6.27
N LYS A 109 -2.14 -4.06 7.43
CA LYS A 109 -2.01 -5.40 8.01
C LYS A 109 -3.37 -6.03 8.29
N VAL A 110 -4.28 -5.31 8.95
CA VAL A 110 -5.60 -5.85 9.30
C VAL A 110 -6.41 -6.21 8.06
N LYS A 111 -6.48 -5.30 7.07
CA LYS A 111 -7.30 -5.50 5.88
C LYS A 111 -6.78 -6.62 5.00
N LEU A 112 -5.47 -6.68 4.80
CA LEU A 112 -4.87 -7.68 3.90
C LEU A 112 -4.69 -9.05 4.57
N THR A 113 -4.71 -9.15 5.90
CA THR A 113 -4.83 -10.44 6.58
C THR A 113 -6.25 -10.99 6.46
N ALA A 114 -7.28 -10.18 6.71
CA ALA A 114 -8.68 -10.59 6.58
C ALA A 114 -9.03 -11.03 5.15
N ASP A 115 -8.53 -10.30 4.15
CA ASP A 115 -8.72 -10.64 2.74
C ASP A 115 -8.10 -12.00 2.36
N LYS A 116 -6.90 -12.31 2.88
CA LYS A 116 -6.25 -13.60 2.66
C LYS A 116 -7.04 -14.77 3.24
N GLU A 117 -7.65 -14.60 4.41
CA GLU A 117 -8.50 -15.64 5.03
C GLU A 117 -9.76 -15.89 4.18
N ILE A 118 -10.41 -14.83 3.70
CA ILE A 118 -11.58 -14.93 2.80
C ILE A 118 -11.20 -15.64 1.48
N LEU A 119 -10.04 -15.29 0.91
CA LEU A 119 -9.54 -15.89 -0.34
C LEU A 119 -9.15 -17.36 -0.20
N GLN A 120 -8.79 -17.83 1.00
CA GLN A 120 -8.49 -19.24 1.29
C GLN A 120 -9.75 -20.07 1.53
N LEU A 121 -10.80 -19.48 2.09
CA LEU A 121 -12.10 -20.12 2.34
C LEU A 121 -12.97 -20.26 1.08
N SER A 122 -12.61 -19.57 0.00
CA SER A 122 -13.34 -19.59 -1.29
C SER A 122 -12.79 -20.62 -2.30
N LYS A 123 -12.00 -21.59 -1.82
CA LYS A 123 -11.51 -22.75 -2.58
C LYS A 123 -12.30 -24.00 -2.19
#